data_AF-A0A450YZS5-F1
#
_entry.id   AF-A0A450YZS5-F1
#
_cell.length_a   1.000
_cell.length_b   1.000
_cell.length_c   1.000
_cell.angle_alpha   90.00
_cell.angle_beta   90.00
_cell.angle_gamma   90.00
#
_symmetry.space_group_name_H-M   'P 1'
#
loop_
_entity.id
_entity.type
_entity.pdbx_description
1 polymer ?
#
loop_
_entity_poly.entity_id
_entity_poly.type
_entity_poly.pdbx_seq_one_letter_code
_entity_poly.pdbx_strand_id
1 'polypeptide(L)'
;MRPTGHLHLGHYHGVLRNWIDLQYKYECFFFVADWHALTTEYESPHAIAENVKEMLIDWLAVGIEPGVATLFIQSRVPEHAELHLLLSMITPLGWLERIPSYKDQQEKLNKELSTYGFLGYPLLQSADILAYRAGMVPVGEDQVVHVELSRNVARRFNYLYGREKDFEERAKAAIQKLGKKNARLYRELRRLYQEQGETQAVEKGQALLQTQQHLSIGDRERLFGYLEGGGKIILPEPQPLLTRSPKVPGLDGQKMSKSYGNAISLREEPKSVIHKLRTMPTDPARVRRTDPGNPSKCPVWQLHHIYSTGETKIWVEENCHNGTIGCLDCKQPVIDAVLREQEPIREKAQKYLKQPDLIRSIISEGCAAARDVVNETLEEVRRAMGITHR
;
A
#
# COMPACT_ATOMS: atom_id res chain seq x y z
N MET A 1 5.12 -3.65 2.26
CA MET A 1 4.65 -4.14 3.59
C MET A 1 5.83 -4.25 4.54
N ARG A 2 5.68 -3.94 5.83
CA ARG A 2 6.76 -4.10 6.82
C ARG A 2 6.97 -5.59 7.18
N PRO A 3 8.22 -6.10 7.23
CA PRO A 3 8.52 -7.49 7.60
C PRO A 3 8.47 -7.71 9.12
N THR A 4 7.28 -7.93 9.68
CA THR A 4 7.05 -8.14 11.13
C THR A 4 6.77 -9.60 11.49
N GLY A 5 7.35 -10.54 10.75
CA GLY A 5 7.17 -12.01 10.88
C GLY A 5 6.17 -12.61 9.89
N HIS A 6 5.88 -13.91 10.03
CA HIS A 6 4.99 -14.66 9.13
C HIS A 6 3.64 -13.99 8.86
N LEU A 7 3.16 -13.95 7.62
CA LEU A 7 1.84 -13.41 7.35
C LEU A 7 0.74 -14.35 7.89
N HIS A 8 -0.46 -13.81 8.03
CA HIS A 8 -1.63 -14.51 8.58
C HIS A 8 -2.86 -14.26 7.72
N LEU A 9 -3.94 -15.02 7.95
CA LEU A 9 -5.17 -14.94 7.16
C LEU A 9 -5.73 -13.50 7.06
N GLY A 10 -5.56 -12.69 8.11
CA GLY A 10 -5.85 -11.25 8.06
C GLY A 10 -5.13 -10.47 6.96
N HIS A 11 -3.85 -10.76 6.70
CA HIS A 11 -3.11 -10.15 5.59
C HIS A 11 -3.60 -10.65 4.23
N TYR A 12 -3.95 -11.94 4.15
CA TYR A 12 -4.42 -12.54 2.90
C TYR A 12 -5.73 -11.92 2.42
N HIS A 13 -6.77 -11.92 3.26
CA HIS A 13 -8.06 -11.33 2.91
C HIS A 13 -8.03 -9.81 2.90
N GLY A 14 -7.17 -9.17 3.71
CA GLY A 14 -7.11 -7.73 3.84
C GLY A 14 -6.31 -7.01 2.75
N VAL A 15 -5.24 -7.63 2.24
CA VAL A 15 -4.29 -6.97 1.31
C VAL A 15 -3.92 -7.86 0.14
N LEU A 16 -3.47 -9.10 0.39
CA LEU A 16 -2.83 -9.91 -0.66
C LEU A 16 -3.81 -10.35 -1.75
N ARG A 17 -5.07 -10.68 -1.41
CA ARG A 17 -6.09 -10.98 -2.42
C ARG A 17 -6.27 -9.83 -3.41
N ASN A 18 -6.28 -8.60 -2.90
CA ASN A 18 -6.37 -7.42 -3.77
C ASN A 18 -5.11 -7.24 -4.62
N TRP A 19 -3.91 -7.48 -4.08
CA TRP A 19 -2.67 -7.45 -4.87
C TRP A 19 -2.67 -8.50 -5.98
N ILE A 20 -3.20 -9.69 -5.71
CA ILE A 20 -3.33 -10.77 -6.70
C ILE A 20 -4.19 -10.31 -7.89
N ASP A 21 -5.24 -9.53 -7.65
CA ASP A 21 -6.07 -8.98 -8.72
C ASP A 21 -5.42 -7.78 -9.43
N LEU A 22 -4.72 -6.92 -8.67
CA LEU A 22 -4.13 -5.69 -9.20
C LEU A 22 -2.95 -5.95 -10.13
N GLN A 23 -2.11 -6.95 -9.84
CA GLN A 23 -0.94 -7.27 -10.68
C GLN A 23 -1.32 -7.54 -12.14
N TYR A 24 -2.52 -8.07 -12.41
CA TYR A 24 -2.98 -8.34 -13.77
C TYR A 24 -3.69 -7.15 -14.43
N LYS A 25 -3.97 -6.08 -13.68
CA LYS A 25 -4.69 -4.89 -14.16
C LYS A 25 -3.78 -3.68 -14.34
N TYR A 26 -2.66 -3.65 -13.61
CA TYR A 26 -1.74 -2.52 -13.55
C TYR A 26 -0.30 -3.00 -13.50
N GLU A 27 0.62 -2.15 -13.93
CA GLU A 27 2.03 -2.29 -13.59
C GLU A 27 2.20 -2.10 -12.07
N CYS A 28 2.63 -3.15 -11.39
CA CYS A 28 2.64 -3.20 -9.93
C CYS A 28 4.07 -3.28 -9.37
N PHE A 29 4.32 -2.44 -8.38
CA PHE A 29 5.54 -2.44 -7.57
C PHE A 29 5.16 -2.85 -6.14
N PHE A 30 5.59 -4.05 -5.73
CA PHE A 30 5.35 -4.56 -4.38
C PHE A 30 6.68 -4.79 -3.67
N PHE A 31 6.82 -4.25 -2.46
CA PHE A 31 8.11 -4.30 -1.79
C PHE A 31 8.07 -4.57 -0.29
N VAL A 32 9.12 -5.23 0.16
CA VAL A 32 9.41 -5.43 1.56
C VAL A 32 10.03 -4.15 2.12
N ALA A 33 9.30 -3.52 3.03
CA ALA A 33 9.65 -2.22 3.61
C ALA A 33 10.48 -2.45 4.88
N ASP A 34 11.73 -2.89 4.73
CA ASP A 34 12.62 -3.25 5.84
C ASP A 34 13.19 -2.05 6.59
N TRP A 35 13.46 -0.91 5.94
CA TRP A 35 13.77 0.33 6.67
C TRP A 35 12.58 0.85 7.47
N HIS A 36 11.36 0.69 6.97
CA HIS A 36 10.15 0.99 7.77
C HIS A 36 9.97 0.05 8.97
N ALA A 37 10.56 -1.15 8.98
CA ALA A 37 10.58 -1.97 10.19
C ALA A 37 11.57 -1.41 11.22
N LEU A 38 12.71 -0.87 10.78
CA LEU A 38 13.70 -0.26 11.68
C LEU A 38 13.15 0.93 12.46
N THR A 39 12.16 1.67 11.94
CA THR A 39 11.58 2.81 12.67
C THR A 39 10.91 2.41 13.99
N THR A 40 10.54 1.14 14.15
CA THR A 40 9.94 0.59 15.39
C THR A 40 10.75 -0.55 16.02
N GLU A 41 11.62 -1.22 15.27
CA GLU A 41 12.41 -2.38 15.71
C GLU A 41 13.92 -2.08 15.82
N TYR A 42 14.32 -0.81 15.90
CA TYR A 42 15.73 -0.40 15.93
C TYR A 42 16.55 -1.03 17.07
N GLU A 43 15.94 -1.35 18.22
CA GLU A 43 16.61 -2.01 19.35
C GLU A 43 16.81 -3.52 19.13
N SER A 44 16.09 -4.14 18.19
CA SER A 44 16.12 -5.59 17.96
C SER A 44 15.94 -5.94 16.47
N PRO A 45 16.84 -5.46 15.58
CA PRO A 45 16.68 -5.59 14.13
C PRO A 45 16.98 -7.00 13.60
N HIS A 46 17.54 -7.88 14.41
CA HIS A 46 18.07 -9.20 14.02
C HIS A 46 17.05 -10.09 13.28
N ALA A 47 15.77 -9.96 13.59
CA ALA A 47 14.71 -10.74 12.94
C ALA A 47 14.27 -10.19 11.57
N ILE A 48 14.63 -8.94 11.21
CA ILE A 48 14.14 -8.29 9.98
C ILE A 48 14.53 -9.09 8.74
N ALA A 49 15.80 -9.51 8.64
CA ALA A 49 16.30 -10.24 7.47
C ALA A 49 15.56 -11.58 7.26
N GLU A 50 15.32 -12.34 8.34
CA GLU A 50 14.56 -13.59 8.24
C GLU A 50 13.08 -13.30 7.91
N ASN A 51 12.49 -12.28 8.52
CA ASN A 51 11.12 -11.87 8.23
C ASN A 51 10.94 -11.42 6.78
N VAL A 52 11.94 -10.77 6.17
CA VAL A 52 11.93 -10.42 4.74
C VAL A 52 11.79 -11.68 3.90
N LYS A 53 12.64 -12.68 4.15
CA LYS A 53 12.63 -13.94 3.42
C LYS A 53 11.30 -14.67 3.58
N GLU A 54 10.81 -14.81 4.81
CA GLU A 54 9.54 -15.51 5.08
C GLU A 54 8.34 -14.80 4.45
N MET A 55 8.32 -13.46 4.47
CA MET A 55 7.26 -12.67 3.85
C MET A 55 7.26 -12.77 2.32
N LEU A 56 8.44 -12.81 1.70
CA LEU A 56 8.56 -13.03 0.25
C LEU A 56 8.05 -14.41 -0.16
N ILE A 57 8.37 -15.44 0.63
CA ILE A 57 7.82 -16.79 0.40
C ILE A 57 6.30 -16.75 0.51
N ASP A 58 5.76 -16.08 1.52
CA ASP A 58 4.31 -15.93 1.67
C ASP A 58 3.67 -15.24 0.46
N TRP A 59 4.28 -14.17 -0.07
CA TRP A 59 3.77 -13.46 -1.26
C TRP A 59 3.76 -14.34 -2.51
N LEU A 60 4.86 -15.03 -2.78
CA LEU A 60 4.96 -15.94 -3.92
C LEU A 60 4.00 -17.13 -3.76
N ALA A 61 3.82 -17.62 -2.54
CA ALA A 61 2.94 -18.74 -2.24
C ALA A 61 1.45 -18.40 -2.41
N VAL A 62 1.03 -17.17 -2.10
CA VAL A 62 -0.36 -16.74 -2.32
C VAL A 62 -0.66 -16.44 -3.79
N GLY A 63 0.36 -16.26 -4.63
CA GLY A 63 0.20 -16.04 -6.08
C GLY A 63 0.56 -14.64 -6.56
N ILE A 64 1.42 -13.92 -5.86
CA ILE A 64 2.09 -12.75 -6.43
C ILE A 64 3.18 -13.27 -7.39
N GLU A 65 3.08 -12.92 -8.66
CA GLU A 65 3.90 -13.47 -9.73
C GLU A 65 5.01 -12.48 -10.14
N PRO A 66 6.30 -12.82 -9.99
CA PRO A 66 7.41 -11.90 -10.29
C PRO A 66 7.57 -11.61 -11.79
N GLY A 67 6.96 -12.42 -12.65
CA GLY A 67 6.90 -12.14 -14.10
C GLY A 67 5.79 -11.16 -14.50
N VAL A 68 4.95 -10.74 -13.55
CA VAL A 68 3.80 -9.84 -13.77
C VAL A 68 3.93 -8.55 -12.95
N ALA A 69 4.50 -8.65 -11.74
CA ALA A 69 4.76 -7.52 -10.86
C ALA A 69 6.23 -7.46 -10.41
N THR A 70 6.74 -6.24 -10.21
CA THR A 70 8.09 -6.01 -9.72
C THR A 70 8.14 -6.19 -8.20
N LEU A 71 8.89 -7.19 -7.74
CA LEU A 71 9.07 -7.52 -6.32
C LEU A 71 10.46 -7.13 -5.83
N PHE A 72 10.55 -6.29 -4.82
CA PHE A 72 11.85 -5.83 -4.33
C PHE A 72 11.92 -5.62 -2.81
N ILE A 73 13.12 -5.35 -2.31
CA ILE A 73 13.38 -5.01 -0.91
C ILE A 73 13.81 -3.55 -0.85
N GLN A 74 13.20 -2.75 0.02
CA GLN A 74 13.43 -1.31 0.13
C GLN A 74 14.91 -0.99 0.31
N SER A 75 15.61 -1.65 1.24
CA SER A 75 17.04 -1.40 1.49
C SER A 75 17.97 -1.73 0.32
N ARG A 76 17.52 -2.51 -0.66
CA ARG A 76 18.28 -2.83 -1.88
C ARG A 76 18.10 -1.80 -3.00
N VAL A 77 17.28 -0.76 -2.76
CA VAL A 77 17.07 0.40 -3.63
C VAL A 77 17.53 1.66 -2.87
N PRO A 78 18.86 1.87 -2.73
CA PRO A 78 19.41 2.98 -1.93
C PRO A 78 18.92 4.37 -2.34
N GLU A 79 18.49 4.50 -3.59
CA GLU A 79 17.90 5.69 -4.18
C GLU A 79 16.67 6.21 -3.39
N HIS A 80 15.94 5.33 -2.68
CA HIS A 80 14.86 5.74 -1.78
C HIS A 80 15.38 6.62 -0.63
N ALA A 81 16.55 6.30 -0.07
CA ALA A 81 17.14 7.08 1.01
C ALA A 81 17.63 8.44 0.52
N GLU A 82 18.16 8.51 -0.71
CA GLU A 82 18.52 9.78 -1.33
C GLU A 82 17.28 10.65 -1.56
N LEU A 83 16.23 10.11 -2.19
CA LEU A 83 15.00 10.89 -2.40
C LEU A 83 14.40 11.34 -1.07
N HIS A 84 14.37 10.47 -0.07
CA HIS A 84 13.93 10.82 1.29
C HIS A 84 14.73 11.99 1.87
N LEU A 85 16.06 11.96 1.78
CA LEU A 85 16.92 13.05 2.24
C LEU A 85 16.60 14.36 1.52
N LEU A 86 16.47 14.34 0.20
CA LEU A 86 16.17 15.52 -0.61
C LEU A 86 14.80 16.11 -0.27
N LEU A 87 13.78 15.26 -0.13
CA LEU A 87 12.44 15.69 0.28
C LEU A 87 12.41 16.21 1.72
N SER A 88 13.30 15.73 2.60
CA SER A 88 13.38 16.21 3.99
C SER A 88 13.74 17.69 4.09
N MET A 89 14.58 18.20 3.16
CA MET A 89 15.02 19.60 3.15
C MET A 89 13.90 20.58 2.82
N ILE A 90 12.80 20.10 2.23
CA ILE A 90 11.67 20.93 1.85
C ILE A 90 10.40 20.63 2.65
N THR A 91 10.36 19.56 3.45
CA THR A 91 9.14 19.15 4.16
C THR A 91 9.05 19.84 5.52
N PRO A 92 8.00 20.65 5.79
CA PRO A 92 7.84 21.29 7.10
C PRO A 92 7.62 20.26 8.21
N LEU A 93 8.32 20.43 9.34
CA LEU A 93 8.23 19.53 10.50
C LEU A 93 6.78 19.33 10.98
N GLY A 94 6.02 20.42 11.08
CA GLY A 94 4.63 20.38 11.54
C GLY A 94 3.69 19.56 10.64
N TRP A 95 4.07 19.21 9.39
CA TRP A 95 3.30 18.27 8.58
C TRP A 95 3.41 16.85 9.13
N LEU A 96 4.59 16.46 9.62
CA LEU A 96 4.87 15.13 10.17
C LEU A 96 4.25 14.97 11.57
N GLU A 97 4.38 15.98 12.42
CA GLU A 97 3.86 15.97 13.81
C GLU A 97 2.34 15.88 13.91
N ARG A 98 1.63 16.28 12.84
CA ARG A 98 0.16 16.26 12.77
C ARG A 98 -0.44 14.96 12.25
N ILE A 99 0.39 14.01 11.83
CA ILE A 99 -0.11 12.73 11.33
C ILE A 99 -0.70 11.94 12.51
N PRO A 100 -1.99 11.55 12.46
CA PRO A 100 -2.67 10.91 13.59
C PRO A 100 -1.97 9.62 14.06
N SER A 101 -1.48 8.82 13.11
CA SER A 101 -0.81 7.54 13.42
C SER A 101 0.47 7.71 14.24
N TYR A 102 1.15 8.86 14.17
CA TYR A 102 2.37 9.11 14.92
C TYR A 102 2.09 9.14 16.43
N LYS A 103 1.13 9.96 16.85
CA LYS A 103 0.75 10.07 18.28
C LYS A 103 0.13 8.79 18.80
N ASP A 104 -0.81 8.21 18.05
CA ASP A 104 -1.48 6.96 18.41
C ASP A 104 -0.50 5.79 18.62
N GLN A 105 0.53 5.68 17.77
CA GLN A 105 1.51 4.60 17.89
C GLN A 105 2.48 4.83 19.04
N GLN A 106 2.88 6.08 19.33
CA GLN A 106 3.69 6.41 20.50
C GLN A 106 2.97 6.04 21.81
N GLU A 107 1.65 6.24 21.88
CA GLU A 107 0.88 5.90 23.08
C GLU A 107 0.63 4.39 23.23
N LYS A 108 0.45 3.67 22.11
CA LYS A 108 0.09 2.24 22.10
C LYS A 108 1.30 1.31 22.23
N LEU A 109 2.47 1.75 21.77
CA LEU A 109 3.68 0.94 21.80
C LEU A 109 4.50 1.30 23.05
N ASN A 110 4.78 0.32 23.89
CA ASN A 110 5.68 0.48 25.03
C ASN A 110 7.16 0.51 24.57
N LYS A 111 7.48 1.43 23.67
CA LYS A 111 8.78 1.61 23.02
C LYS A 111 9.12 3.10 22.96
N GLU A 112 10.41 3.44 23.02
CA GLU A 112 10.85 4.82 22.89
C GLU A 112 10.85 5.27 21.42
N LEU A 113 9.68 5.72 20.94
CA LEU A 113 9.48 6.11 19.54
C LEU A 113 9.70 7.61 19.28
N SER A 114 10.35 8.31 20.20
CA SER A 114 10.73 9.72 20.07
C SER A 114 12.01 9.88 19.23
N THR A 115 12.07 9.19 18.08
CA THR A 115 13.24 9.17 17.20
C THR A 115 12.98 9.94 15.93
N TYR A 116 14.04 10.53 15.34
CA TYR A 116 13.94 11.16 14.03
C TYR A 116 13.43 10.18 12.96
N GLY A 117 13.87 8.92 13.00
CA GLY A 117 13.44 7.88 12.06
C GLY A 117 11.93 7.60 12.16
N PHE A 118 11.38 7.56 13.37
CA PHE A 118 9.94 7.37 13.55
C PHE A 118 9.15 8.62 13.12
N LEU A 119 9.60 9.83 13.45
CA LEU A 119 8.96 11.06 12.96
C LEU A 119 9.01 11.18 11.43
N GLY A 120 10.12 10.76 10.82
CA GLY A 120 10.37 10.81 9.38
C GLY A 120 9.73 9.68 8.57
N TYR A 121 9.16 8.65 9.19
CA TYR A 121 8.62 7.49 8.48
C TYR A 121 7.57 7.86 7.40
N PRO A 122 6.64 8.82 7.62
CA PRO A 122 5.66 9.17 6.60
C PRO A 122 6.29 9.83 5.37
N LEU A 123 7.41 10.54 5.57
CA LEU A 123 8.17 11.12 4.47
C LEU A 123 8.99 10.06 3.74
N LEU A 124 9.55 9.07 4.44
CA LEU A 124 10.16 7.91 3.79
C LEU A 124 9.14 7.16 2.93
N GLN A 125 7.92 6.97 3.42
CA GLN A 125 6.82 6.41 2.62
C GLN A 125 6.48 7.28 1.41
N SER A 126 6.54 8.60 1.54
CA SER A 126 6.36 9.51 0.40
C SER A 126 7.47 9.33 -0.64
N ALA A 127 8.72 9.15 -0.22
CA ALA A 127 9.82 8.83 -1.12
C ALA A 127 9.61 7.48 -1.82
N ASP A 128 9.18 6.44 -1.09
CA ASP A 128 8.88 5.13 -1.67
C ASP A 128 7.79 5.17 -2.74
N ILE A 129 6.84 6.12 -2.65
CA ILE A 129 5.75 6.28 -3.63
C ILE A 129 6.20 7.12 -4.82
N LEU A 130 6.81 8.28 -4.56
CA LEU A 130 7.17 9.27 -5.57
C LEU A 130 8.36 8.84 -6.43
N ALA A 131 9.25 8.00 -5.90
CA ALA A 131 10.38 7.42 -6.62
C ALA A 131 9.95 6.67 -7.89
N TYR A 132 8.78 6.01 -7.85
CA TYR A 132 8.21 5.25 -8.98
C TYR A 132 7.15 6.03 -9.74
N ARG A 133 6.94 7.33 -9.43
CA ARG A 133 5.89 8.15 -10.04
C ARG A 133 4.51 7.48 -9.99
N ALA A 134 4.22 6.77 -8.91
CA ALA A 134 3.05 5.92 -8.81
C ALA A 134 1.75 6.72 -8.99
N GLY A 135 0.92 6.32 -9.97
CA GLY A 135 -0.38 6.96 -10.20
C GLY A 135 -1.42 6.59 -9.14
N MET A 136 -1.39 5.34 -8.66
CA MET A 136 -2.35 4.79 -7.71
C MET A 136 -1.62 4.04 -6.59
N VAL A 137 -2.05 4.20 -5.34
CA VAL A 137 -1.47 3.52 -4.17
C VAL A 137 -2.56 2.74 -3.43
N PRO A 138 -2.55 1.39 -3.44
CA PRO A 138 -3.56 0.60 -2.75
C PRO A 138 -3.40 0.72 -1.24
N VAL A 139 -4.42 1.27 -0.59
CA VAL A 139 -4.41 1.55 0.85
C VAL A 139 -5.74 1.24 1.52
N GLY A 140 -5.69 0.99 2.83
CA GLY A 140 -6.87 1.07 3.70
C GLY A 140 -7.17 2.51 4.09
N GLU A 141 -8.36 2.75 4.65
CA GLU A 141 -8.81 4.09 5.09
C GLU A 141 -7.83 4.74 6.09
N ASP A 142 -7.20 3.94 6.95
CA ASP A 142 -6.23 4.39 7.95
C ASP A 142 -4.92 4.93 7.36
N GLN A 143 -4.61 4.57 6.11
CA GLN A 143 -3.36 4.93 5.43
C GLN A 143 -3.53 6.08 4.42
N VAL A 144 -4.76 6.56 4.18
CA VAL A 144 -5.04 7.64 3.22
C VAL A 144 -4.27 8.92 3.57
N VAL A 145 -4.12 9.23 4.85
CA VAL A 145 -3.40 10.42 5.32
C VAL A 145 -1.93 10.43 4.86
N HIS A 146 -1.29 9.26 4.74
CA HIS A 146 0.08 9.16 4.24
C HIS A 146 0.17 9.40 2.72
N VAL A 147 -0.84 8.95 1.97
CA VAL A 147 -0.93 9.25 0.54
C VAL A 147 -1.18 10.75 0.34
N GLU A 148 -2.02 11.37 1.16
CA GLU A 148 -2.21 12.84 1.15
C GLU A 148 -0.95 13.62 1.52
N LEU A 149 -0.14 13.14 2.47
CA LEU A 149 1.19 13.73 2.70
C LEU A 149 2.04 13.63 1.43
N SER A 150 2.08 12.47 0.77
CA SER A 150 2.86 12.26 -0.46
C SER A 150 2.44 13.24 -1.56
N ARG A 151 1.13 13.47 -1.72
CA ARG A 151 0.56 14.46 -2.64
C ARG A 151 1.01 15.88 -2.31
N ASN A 152 0.95 16.26 -1.03
CA ASN A 152 1.41 17.58 -0.57
C ASN A 152 2.91 17.78 -0.82
N VAL A 153 3.73 16.76 -0.57
CA VAL A 153 5.17 16.78 -0.82
C VAL A 153 5.46 16.91 -2.32
N ALA A 154 4.76 16.16 -3.18
CA ALA A 154 4.87 16.27 -4.64
C ALA A 154 4.52 17.67 -5.15
N ARG A 155 3.37 18.22 -4.72
CA ARG A 155 2.96 19.60 -5.05
C ARG A 155 4.02 20.62 -4.67
N ARG A 156 4.55 20.50 -3.45
CA ARG A 156 5.57 21.42 -2.95
C ARG A 156 6.88 21.30 -3.74
N PHE A 157 7.32 20.08 -4.05
CA PHE A 157 8.50 19.83 -4.88
C PHE A 157 8.35 20.48 -6.26
N ASN A 158 7.22 20.23 -6.94
CA ASN A 158 6.94 20.81 -8.26
C ASN A 158 6.80 22.34 -8.21
N TYR A 159 6.25 22.89 -7.12
CA TYR A 159 6.17 24.34 -6.92
C TYR A 159 7.57 24.98 -6.79
N LEU A 160 8.47 24.36 -6.01
CA LEU A 160 9.80 24.87 -5.75
C LEU A 160 10.76 24.68 -6.93
N TYR A 161 10.74 23.51 -7.56
CA TYR A 161 11.76 23.09 -8.54
C TYR A 161 11.22 22.88 -9.95
N GLY A 162 9.90 22.81 -10.14
CA GLY A 162 9.28 22.70 -11.46
C GLY A 162 9.29 24.02 -12.25
N ARG A 163 9.62 25.14 -11.60
CA ARG A 163 9.72 26.45 -12.25
C ARG A 163 11.14 26.63 -12.80
N GLU A 164 11.32 26.35 -14.09
CA GLU A 164 12.51 26.82 -14.82
C GLU A 164 12.65 28.34 -14.64
N LYS A 165 13.88 28.89 -14.61
CA LYS A 165 14.10 30.35 -14.53
C LYS A 165 13.34 31.12 -15.63
N ASP A 166 13.18 30.51 -16.80
CA ASP A 166 12.44 31.06 -17.95
C ASP A 166 11.09 30.34 -18.18
N PHE A 167 10.54 29.64 -17.18
CA PHE A 167 9.35 28.79 -17.34
C PHE A 167 8.18 29.58 -17.93
N GLU A 168 7.92 30.77 -17.40
CA GLU A 168 6.82 31.60 -17.86
C GLU A 168 7.07 32.14 -19.27
N GLU A 169 8.31 32.50 -19.62
CA GLU A 169 8.65 32.93 -20.97
C GLU A 169 8.51 31.79 -21.98
N ARG A 170 9.00 30.60 -21.63
CA ARG A 170 8.86 29.38 -22.46
C ARG A 170 7.41 28.91 -22.55
N ALA A 171 6.62 29.04 -21.49
CA ALA A 171 5.19 28.77 -21.53
C ALA A 171 4.49 29.77 -22.45
N LYS A 172 4.79 31.08 -22.34
CA LYS A 172 4.29 32.11 -23.27
C LYS A 172 4.69 31.81 -24.72
N ALA A 173 5.91 31.36 -24.96
CA ALA A 173 6.37 30.94 -26.29
C ALA A 173 5.62 29.69 -26.79
N ALA A 174 5.41 28.69 -25.93
CA ALA A 174 4.62 27.49 -26.25
C ALA A 174 3.15 27.84 -26.55
N ILE A 175 2.55 28.81 -25.87
CA ILE A 175 1.20 29.32 -26.17
C ILE A 175 1.15 29.87 -27.61
N GLN A 176 2.20 30.55 -28.09
CA GLN A 176 2.21 31.05 -29.46
C GLN A 176 2.16 29.91 -30.50
N LYS A 177 2.74 28.75 -30.17
CA LYS A 177 2.71 27.56 -31.03
C LYS A 177 1.31 26.95 -31.16
N LEU A 178 0.36 27.25 -30.27
CA LEU A 178 -1.04 26.78 -30.37
C LEU A 178 -1.81 27.44 -31.54
N GLY A 179 -1.31 28.56 -32.08
CA GLY A 179 -2.04 29.37 -33.05
C GLY A 179 -3.06 30.31 -32.40
N LYS A 180 -3.41 31.42 -33.08
CA LYS A 180 -4.15 32.56 -32.50
C LYS A 180 -5.44 32.17 -31.76
N LYS A 181 -6.26 31.28 -32.35
CA LYS A 181 -7.56 30.86 -31.78
C LYS A 181 -7.38 30.06 -30.49
N ASN A 182 -6.54 29.02 -30.54
CA ASN A 182 -6.32 28.12 -29.40
C ASN A 182 -5.52 28.81 -28.30
N ALA A 183 -4.58 29.69 -28.64
CA ALA A 183 -3.86 30.52 -27.67
C ALA A 183 -4.80 31.43 -26.87
N ARG A 184 -5.82 32.01 -27.52
CA ARG A 184 -6.85 32.83 -26.84
C ARG A 184 -7.68 31.98 -25.89
N LEU A 185 -8.20 30.84 -26.37
CA LEU A 185 -9.00 29.92 -25.56
C LEU A 185 -8.21 29.39 -24.36
N TYR A 186 -6.95 29.01 -24.56
CA TYR A 186 -6.07 28.54 -23.50
C TYR A 186 -5.88 29.61 -22.40
N ARG A 187 -5.64 30.88 -22.77
CA ARG A 187 -5.50 31.97 -21.79
C ARG A 187 -6.80 32.22 -21.02
N GLU A 188 -7.94 32.10 -21.68
CA GLU A 188 -9.25 32.23 -21.04
C GLU A 188 -9.50 31.11 -20.02
N LEU A 189 -9.25 29.85 -20.40
CA LEU A 189 -9.37 28.69 -19.51
C LEU A 189 -8.42 28.80 -18.31
N ARG A 190 -7.17 29.22 -18.53
CA ARG A 190 -6.22 29.50 -17.46
C ARG A 190 -6.73 30.57 -16.49
N ARG A 191 -7.30 31.65 -17.03
CA ARG A 191 -7.85 32.75 -16.22
C ARG A 191 -9.03 32.27 -15.37
N LEU A 192 -9.98 31.54 -15.96
CA LEU A 192 -11.12 30.97 -15.26
C LEU A 192 -10.68 30.06 -14.10
N TYR A 193 -9.67 29.22 -14.33
CA TYR A 193 -9.13 28.38 -13.25
C TYR A 193 -8.39 29.20 -12.18
N GLN A 194 -7.44 30.06 -12.55
CA GLN A 194 -6.57 30.73 -11.58
C GLN A 194 -7.25 31.86 -10.81
N GLU A 195 -8.21 32.56 -11.42
CA GLU A 195 -8.93 33.66 -10.77
C GLU A 195 -10.23 33.19 -10.11
N GLN A 196 -10.92 32.21 -10.69
CA GLN A 196 -12.28 31.82 -10.27
C GLN A 196 -12.36 30.38 -9.73
N GLY A 197 -11.28 29.60 -9.81
CA GLY A 197 -11.23 28.23 -9.29
C GLY A 197 -12.02 27.21 -10.10
N GLU A 198 -12.38 27.51 -11.36
CA GLU A 198 -13.21 26.62 -12.18
C GLU A 198 -12.45 25.36 -12.64
N THR A 199 -12.66 24.22 -11.97
CA THR A 199 -12.00 22.94 -12.29
C THR A 199 -12.31 22.42 -13.70
N GLN A 200 -13.53 22.65 -14.21
CA GLN A 200 -13.90 22.28 -15.60
C GLN A 200 -13.05 23.03 -16.65
N ALA A 201 -12.50 24.20 -16.31
CA ALA A 201 -11.62 24.93 -17.23
C ALA A 201 -10.28 24.21 -17.41
N VAL A 202 -9.80 23.51 -16.37
CA VAL A 202 -8.58 22.68 -16.44
C VAL A 202 -8.80 21.50 -17.37
N GLU A 203 -9.88 20.74 -17.19
CA GLU A 203 -10.20 19.58 -18.04
C GLU A 203 -10.30 19.97 -19.52
N LYS A 204 -11.00 21.08 -19.83
CA LYS A 204 -11.11 21.62 -21.19
C LYS A 204 -9.76 22.07 -21.73
N GLY A 205 -8.93 22.69 -20.89
CA GLY A 205 -7.58 23.11 -21.28
C GLY A 205 -6.66 21.91 -21.53
N GLN A 206 -6.79 20.86 -20.73
CA GLN A 206 -6.02 19.64 -20.91
C GLN A 206 -6.41 18.93 -22.21
N ALA A 207 -7.71 18.79 -22.47
CA ALA A 207 -8.23 18.23 -23.72
C ALA A 207 -7.77 19.04 -24.94
N LEU A 208 -7.81 20.38 -24.86
CA LEU A 208 -7.28 21.25 -25.91
C LEU A 208 -5.82 20.92 -26.23
N LEU A 209 -4.96 20.81 -25.21
CA LEU A 209 -3.53 20.54 -25.41
C LEU A 209 -3.27 19.14 -25.97
N GLN A 210 -4.05 18.13 -25.59
CA GLN A 210 -3.92 16.78 -26.12
C GLN A 210 -4.23 16.70 -27.63
N THR A 211 -5.10 17.57 -28.15
CA THR A 211 -5.44 17.61 -29.57
C THR A 211 -4.36 18.24 -30.47
N GLN A 212 -3.35 18.89 -29.90
CA GLN A 212 -2.32 19.62 -30.67
C GLN A 212 -1.10 18.72 -30.96
N GLN A 213 -1.16 17.96 -32.06
CA GLN A 213 -0.12 16.99 -32.43
C GLN A 213 1.24 17.62 -32.78
N HIS A 214 1.28 18.91 -33.14
CA HIS A 214 2.51 19.62 -33.49
C HIS A 214 3.29 20.16 -32.28
N LEU A 215 2.74 20.03 -31.06
CA LEU A 215 3.45 20.42 -29.85
C LEU A 215 4.46 19.35 -29.43
N SER A 216 5.65 19.80 -29.04
CA SER A 216 6.61 18.91 -28.38
C SER A 216 6.07 18.43 -27.02
N ILE A 217 6.50 17.25 -26.58
CA ILE A 217 6.10 16.69 -25.27
C ILE A 217 6.42 17.69 -24.14
N GLY A 218 7.62 18.29 -24.16
CA GLY A 218 8.03 19.28 -23.16
C GLY A 218 7.22 20.58 -23.20
N ASP A 219 6.81 21.06 -24.38
CA ASP A 219 5.92 22.23 -24.45
C ASP A 219 4.53 21.91 -23.92
N ARG A 220 4.02 20.69 -24.18
CA ARG A 220 2.72 20.25 -23.70
C ARG A 220 2.69 20.14 -22.17
N GLU A 221 3.69 19.50 -21.57
CA GLU A 221 3.84 19.44 -20.11
C GLU A 221 3.96 20.82 -19.47
N ARG A 222 4.73 21.71 -20.09
CA ARG A 222 4.87 23.11 -19.65
C ARG A 222 3.53 23.85 -19.68
N LEU A 223 2.72 23.63 -20.71
CA LEU A 223 1.38 24.20 -20.81
C LEU A 223 0.40 23.57 -19.81
N PHE A 224 0.43 22.26 -19.56
CA PHE A 224 -0.37 21.69 -18.47
C PHE A 224 -0.06 22.36 -17.13
N GLY A 225 1.24 22.46 -16.79
CA GLY A 225 1.67 23.16 -15.58
C GLY A 225 1.22 24.62 -15.55
N TYR A 226 1.45 25.37 -16.63
CA TYR A 226 1.13 26.80 -16.68
C TYR A 226 -0.37 27.10 -16.62
N LEU A 227 -1.23 26.18 -17.09
CA LEU A 227 -2.70 26.26 -17.02
C LEU A 227 -3.14 26.27 -15.54
N GLU A 228 -2.56 25.37 -14.76
CA GLU A 228 -2.90 25.19 -13.35
C GLU A 228 -2.14 26.15 -12.41
N GLY A 229 -1.25 26.99 -12.96
CA GLY A 229 -0.41 27.91 -12.18
C GLY A 229 0.86 27.27 -11.60
N GLY A 230 1.15 26.04 -12.02
CA GLY A 230 2.33 25.24 -11.67
C GLY A 230 3.49 25.36 -12.66
N GLY A 231 4.60 24.71 -12.30
CA GLY A 231 5.78 24.49 -13.15
C GLY A 231 5.69 23.16 -13.94
N LYS A 232 6.82 22.68 -14.47
CA LYS A 232 6.97 21.30 -14.96
C LYS A 232 6.61 20.32 -13.83
N ILE A 233 5.78 19.34 -14.11
CA ILE A 233 5.46 18.25 -13.17
C ILE A 233 6.62 17.25 -13.22
N ILE A 234 7.37 17.15 -12.12
CA ILE A 234 8.52 16.24 -11.99
C ILE A 234 8.13 15.01 -11.16
N LEU A 235 7.41 15.25 -10.06
CA LEU A 235 6.83 14.21 -9.22
C LEU A 235 5.30 14.28 -9.34
N PRO A 236 4.64 13.31 -9.99
CA PRO A 236 3.19 13.32 -10.10
C PRO A 236 2.54 13.09 -8.74
N GLU A 237 1.33 13.60 -8.56
CA GLU A 237 0.57 13.38 -7.33
C GLU A 237 -0.08 11.99 -7.34
N PRO A 238 0.26 11.10 -6.38
CA PRO A 238 -0.36 9.79 -6.29
C PRO A 238 -1.81 9.90 -5.86
N GLN A 239 -2.65 8.93 -6.23
CA GLN A 239 -4.04 8.84 -5.77
C GLN A 239 -4.22 7.62 -4.86
N PRO A 240 -4.98 7.73 -3.76
CA PRO A 240 -5.32 6.57 -2.95
C PRO A 240 -6.26 5.65 -3.73
N LEU A 241 -5.88 4.38 -3.87
CA LEU A 241 -6.79 3.34 -4.32
C LEU A 241 -7.37 2.66 -3.09
N LEU A 242 -8.58 3.07 -2.70
CA LEU A 242 -9.26 2.51 -1.54
C LEU A 242 -9.61 1.04 -1.82
N THR A 243 -9.01 0.17 -1.02
CA THR A 243 -9.26 -1.25 -1.08
C THR A 243 -10.29 -1.63 -0.03
N ARG A 244 -11.29 -2.42 -0.41
CA ARG A 244 -12.17 -3.04 0.60
C ARG A 244 -11.33 -4.05 1.36
N SER A 245 -10.85 -3.64 2.54
CA SER A 245 -10.11 -4.52 3.44
C SER A 245 -11.09 -5.03 4.50
N PRO A 246 -11.67 -6.23 4.33
CA PRO A 246 -12.52 -6.79 5.36
C PRO A 246 -11.69 -6.94 6.64
N LYS A 247 -12.18 -6.38 7.76
CA LYS A 247 -11.56 -6.59 9.07
C LYS A 247 -11.73 -8.07 9.42
N VAL A 248 -10.68 -8.86 9.22
CA VAL A 248 -10.70 -10.28 9.53
C VAL A 248 -10.63 -10.48 11.04
N PRO A 249 -11.57 -11.22 11.64
CA PRO A 249 -11.55 -11.53 13.05
C PRO A 249 -10.43 -12.53 13.38
N GLY A 250 -9.78 -12.34 14.52
CA GLY A 250 -8.89 -13.31 15.13
C GLY A 250 -9.68 -14.36 15.90
N LEU A 251 -8.93 -15.28 16.53
CA LEU A 251 -9.49 -16.36 17.36
C LEU A 251 -10.30 -15.86 18.56
N ASP A 252 -10.14 -14.63 18.99
CA ASP A 252 -10.89 -14.01 20.09
C ASP A 252 -12.06 -13.13 19.61
N GLY A 253 -12.29 -13.02 18.29
CA GLY A 253 -13.28 -12.14 17.68
C GLY A 253 -12.84 -10.67 17.53
N GLN A 254 -11.65 -10.30 18.01
CA GLN A 254 -11.04 -8.99 17.74
C GLN A 254 -10.37 -8.98 16.37
N LYS A 255 -9.69 -7.88 15.97
CA LYS A 255 -8.90 -7.87 14.73
C LYS A 255 -7.81 -8.95 14.83
N MET A 256 -7.64 -9.76 13.77
CA MET A 256 -6.54 -10.72 13.71
C MET A 256 -5.19 -9.98 13.74
N SER A 257 -4.38 -10.28 14.76
CA SER A 257 -3.06 -9.70 14.99
C SER A 257 -2.16 -10.68 15.75
N LYS A 258 -0.88 -10.73 15.36
CA LYS A 258 0.14 -11.51 16.10
C LYS A 258 0.31 -11.04 17.53
N SER A 259 0.28 -9.72 17.74
CA SER A 259 0.47 -9.11 19.06
C SER A 259 -0.62 -9.49 20.05
N TYR A 260 -1.80 -9.89 19.57
CA TYR A 260 -2.90 -10.36 20.41
C TYR A 260 -2.88 -11.88 20.62
N GLY A 261 -1.93 -12.61 20.00
CA GLY A 261 -1.88 -14.06 20.06
C GLY A 261 -3.08 -14.76 19.40
N ASN A 262 -3.88 -14.04 18.60
CA ASN A 262 -5.16 -14.50 18.06
C ASN A 262 -5.08 -14.86 16.56
N ALA A 263 -3.88 -14.98 16.00
CA ALA A 263 -3.65 -15.13 14.56
C ALA A 263 -3.45 -16.60 14.12
N ILE A 264 -3.82 -16.85 12.86
CA ILE A 264 -3.53 -18.08 12.13
C ILE A 264 -2.61 -17.73 10.96
N SER A 265 -1.37 -18.23 10.97
CA SER A 265 -0.37 -17.92 9.93
C SER A 265 -0.73 -18.59 8.59
N LEU A 266 -0.32 -18.01 7.46
CA LEU A 266 -0.72 -18.50 6.13
C LEU A 266 -0.26 -19.93 5.84
N ARG A 267 0.94 -20.25 6.30
CA ARG A 267 1.56 -21.58 6.15
C ARG A 267 1.56 -22.37 7.44
N GLU A 268 0.61 -22.09 8.33
CA GLU A 268 0.53 -22.80 9.59
C GLU A 268 0.22 -24.29 9.38
N GLU A 269 0.85 -25.14 10.19
CA GLU A 269 0.67 -26.59 10.14
C GLU A 269 -0.79 -26.97 10.41
N PRO A 270 -1.40 -27.88 9.61
CA PRO A 270 -2.81 -28.24 9.72
C PRO A 270 -3.23 -28.63 11.15
N LYS A 271 -2.40 -29.39 11.87
CA LYS A 271 -2.66 -29.79 13.26
C LYS A 271 -2.80 -28.59 14.20
N SER A 272 -1.96 -27.56 14.02
CA SER A 272 -2.00 -26.34 14.83
C SER A 272 -3.25 -25.51 14.51
N VAL A 273 -3.61 -25.38 13.22
CA VAL A 273 -4.82 -24.70 12.77
C VAL A 273 -6.08 -25.35 13.35
N ILE A 274 -6.18 -26.68 13.24
CA ILE A 274 -7.27 -27.47 13.80
C ILE A 274 -7.35 -27.23 15.31
N HIS A 275 -6.23 -27.32 16.02
CA HIS A 275 -6.20 -27.10 17.46
C HIS A 275 -6.72 -25.70 17.84
N LYS A 276 -6.15 -24.65 17.25
CA LYS A 276 -6.54 -23.25 17.51
C LYS A 276 -8.02 -22.96 17.25
N LEU A 277 -8.56 -23.44 16.13
CA LEU A 277 -9.97 -23.25 15.80
C LEU A 277 -10.88 -24.03 16.75
N ARG A 278 -10.52 -25.28 17.09
CA ARG A 278 -11.27 -26.10 18.05
C ARG A 278 -11.31 -25.49 19.45
N THR A 279 -10.22 -24.84 19.90
CA THR A 279 -10.13 -24.19 21.22
C THR A 279 -10.59 -22.73 21.24
N MET A 280 -10.91 -22.14 20.08
CA MET A 280 -11.46 -20.78 19.96
C MET A 280 -12.66 -20.55 20.90
N PRO A 281 -12.74 -19.43 21.65
CA PRO A 281 -13.93 -19.11 22.43
C PRO A 281 -15.20 -19.07 21.58
N THR A 282 -16.32 -19.49 22.17
CA THR A 282 -17.66 -19.43 21.58
C THR A 282 -18.57 -18.53 22.41
N ASP A 283 -19.88 -18.53 22.13
CA ASP A 283 -20.86 -17.82 22.97
C ASP A 283 -20.72 -18.22 24.45
N PRO A 284 -20.41 -17.28 25.36
CA PRO A 284 -20.28 -17.56 26.80
C PRO A 284 -21.56 -18.08 27.45
N ALA A 285 -22.74 -17.78 26.88
CA ALA A 285 -24.01 -18.29 27.39
C ALA A 285 -24.19 -19.80 27.16
N ARG A 286 -23.38 -20.39 26.27
CA ARG A 286 -23.49 -21.78 25.85
C ARG A 286 -22.54 -22.69 26.64
N VAL A 287 -22.95 -23.02 27.86
CA VAL A 287 -22.11 -23.79 28.81
C VAL A 287 -22.12 -25.29 28.49
N ARG A 288 -23.27 -25.85 28.10
CA ARG A 288 -23.44 -27.28 27.76
C ARG A 288 -23.75 -27.44 26.27
N ARG A 289 -23.52 -28.66 25.74
CA ARG A 289 -23.79 -28.99 24.34
C ARG A 289 -25.23 -28.70 23.92
N THR A 290 -26.20 -28.96 24.80
CA THR A 290 -27.63 -28.79 24.53
C THR A 290 -28.14 -27.38 24.82
N ASP A 291 -27.31 -26.50 25.39
CA ASP A 291 -27.74 -25.14 25.68
C ASP A 291 -27.88 -24.36 24.36
N PRO A 292 -28.96 -23.58 24.20
CA PRO A 292 -29.12 -22.69 23.06
C PRO A 292 -28.02 -21.62 23.08
N GLY A 293 -27.47 -21.31 21.91
CA GLY A 293 -26.47 -20.27 21.72
C GLY A 293 -26.97 -19.14 20.82
N ASN A 294 -26.22 -18.04 20.83
CA ASN A 294 -26.45 -16.90 19.95
C ASN A 294 -25.21 -16.66 19.06
N PRO A 295 -25.26 -17.00 17.76
CA PRO A 295 -24.18 -16.76 16.81
C PRO A 295 -23.70 -15.30 16.79
N SER A 296 -24.58 -14.31 16.97
CA SER A 296 -24.18 -12.89 16.98
C SER A 296 -23.22 -12.53 18.14
N LYS A 297 -23.18 -13.34 19.21
CA LYS A 297 -22.27 -13.20 20.36
C LYS A 297 -21.06 -14.15 20.30
N CYS A 298 -20.91 -14.91 19.21
CA CYS A 298 -19.90 -15.95 19.07
C CYS A 298 -18.80 -15.51 18.08
N PRO A 299 -17.52 -15.46 18.50
CA PRO A 299 -16.40 -15.18 17.60
C PRO A 299 -16.35 -16.08 16.35
N VAL A 300 -16.71 -17.36 16.48
CA VAL A 300 -16.72 -18.33 15.37
C VAL A 300 -17.68 -17.89 14.25
N TRP A 301 -18.80 -17.24 14.60
CA TRP A 301 -19.77 -16.76 13.63
C TRP A 301 -19.18 -15.73 12.65
N GLN A 302 -18.26 -14.90 13.13
CA GLN A 302 -17.57 -13.94 12.27
C GLN A 302 -16.69 -14.66 11.22
N LEU A 303 -16.15 -15.84 11.52
CA LEU A 303 -15.43 -16.67 10.56
C LEU A 303 -16.37 -17.37 9.57
N HIS A 304 -17.58 -17.76 9.98
CA HIS A 304 -18.59 -18.28 9.06
C HIS A 304 -18.98 -17.27 7.97
N HIS A 305 -19.00 -15.97 8.28
CA HIS A 305 -19.24 -14.94 7.26
C HIS A 305 -18.17 -14.94 6.15
N ILE A 306 -16.95 -15.36 6.46
CA ILE A 306 -15.82 -15.40 5.51
C ILE A 306 -15.75 -16.75 4.78
N TYR A 307 -15.89 -17.86 5.51
CA TYR A 307 -15.53 -19.20 5.02
C TYR A 307 -16.72 -20.09 4.67
N SER A 308 -17.92 -19.78 5.14
CA SER A 308 -19.07 -20.67 4.99
C SER A 308 -20.02 -20.25 3.86
N THR A 309 -20.66 -21.24 3.25
CA THR A 309 -21.71 -21.04 2.25
C THR A 309 -22.99 -20.50 2.92
N GLY A 310 -23.96 -20.06 2.11
CA GLY A 310 -25.29 -19.66 2.60
C GLY A 310 -25.99 -20.79 3.35
N GLU A 311 -25.95 -22.00 2.80
CA GLU A 311 -26.53 -23.20 3.41
C GLU A 311 -25.91 -23.52 4.77
N THR A 312 -24.57 -23.50 4.88
CA THR A 312 -23.90 -23.73 6.15
C THR A 312 -24.23 -22.65 7.18
N LYS A 313 -24.37 -21.38 6.76
CA LYS A 313 -24.78 -20.28 7.66
C LYS A 313 -26.18 -20.50 8.21
N ILE A 314 -27.15 -20.85 7.35
CA ILE A 314 -28.53 -21.17 7.76
C ILE A 314 -28.54 -22.35 8.75
N TRP A 315 -27.80 -23.42 8.43
CA TRP A 315 -27.67 -24.58 9.32
C TRP A 315 -27.10 -24.19 10.69
N VAL A 316 -26.04 -23.38 10.75
CA VAL A 316 -25.47 -22.92 12.02
C VAL A 316 -26.46 -22.05 12.79
N GLU A 317 -27.14 -21.10 12.16
CA GLU A 317 -28.10 -20.22 12.85
C GLU A 317 -29.23 -21.03 13.48
N GLU A 318 -29.89 -21.89 12.72
CA GLU A 318 -30.99 -22.73 13.21
C GLU A 318 -30.53 -23.64 14.35
N ASN A 319 -29.43 -24.37 14.14
CA ASN A 319 -29.04 -25.42 15.07
C ASN A 319 -28.27 -24.88 16.30
N CYS A 320 -27.62 -23.73 16.19
CA CYS A 320 -27.01 -23.06 17.35
C CYS A 320 -28.10 -22.46 18.25
N HIS A 321 -29.11 -21.78 17.68
CA HIS A 321 -30.24 -21.23 18.42
C HIS A 321 -31.04 -22.31 19.14
N ASN A 322 -31.21 -23.47 18.50
CA ASN A 322 -31.97 -24.59 19.07
C ASN A 322 -31.13 -25.52 19.95
N GLY A 323 -29.81 -25.31 20.06
CA GLY A 323 -28.92 -26.16 20.86
C GLY A 323 -28.76 -27.59 20.31
N THR A 324 -29.04 -27.82 19.03
CA THR A 324 -29.08 -29.16 18.40
C THR A 324 -27.73 -29.64 17.86
N ILE A 325 -26.75 -28.74 17.65
CA ILE A 325 -25.37 -29.09 17.21
C ILE A 325 -24.33 -28.61 18.21
N GLY A 326 -23.25 -29.35 18.50
CA GLY A 326 -22.19 -28.87 19.40
C GLY A 326 -21.33 -27.74 18.79
N CYS A 327 -20.65 -26.94 19.63
CA CYS A 327 -19.72 -25.91 19.16
C CYS A 327 -18.59 -26.48 18.29
N LEU A 328 -18.13 -27.71 18.56
CA LEU A 328 -17.12 -28.38 17.74
C LEU A 328 -17.65 -28.79 16.37
N ASP A 329 -18.91 -29.21 16.29
CA ASP A 329 -19.58 -29.57 15.03
C ASP A 329 -19.73 -28.31 14.16
N CYS A 330 -20.15 -27.20 14.77
CA CYS A 330 -20.24 -25.87 14.13
C CYS A 330 -18.88 -25.39 13.58
N LYS A 331 -17.79 -25.64 14.30
CA LYS A 331 -16.43 -25.23 13.88
C LYS A 331 -15.88 -26.05 12.71
N GLN A 332 -16.35 -27.28 12.50
CA GLN A 332 -15.76 -28.19 11.52
C GLN A 332 -15.79 -27.63 10.09
N PRO A 333 -16.90 -27.08 9.56
CA PRO A 333 -16.92 -26.44 8.24
C PRO A 333 -15.92 -25.29 8.09
N VAL A 334 -15.69 -24.49 9.15
CA VAL A 334 -14.71 -23.40 9.15
C VAL A 334 -13.29 -23.95 9.10
N ILE A 335 -13.00 -24.99 9.90
CA ILE A 335 -11.71 -25.68 9.90
C ILE A 335 -11.40 -26.21 8.49
N ASP A 336 -12.34 -26.94 7.89
CA ASP A 336 -12.16 -27.55 6.58
C ASP A 336 -11.93 -26.48 5.49
N ALA A 337 -12.66 -25.37 5.55
CA ALA A 337 -12.51 -24.26 4.62
C ALA A 337 -11.17 -23.53 4.78
N VAL A 338 -10.71 -23.26 6.02
CA VAL A 338 -9.41 -22.65 6.28
C VAL A 338 -8.28 -23.56 5.80
N LEU A 339 -8.35 -24.85 6.11
CA LEU A 339 -7.33 -25.82 5.68
C LEU A 339 -7.24 -25.92 4.17
N ARG A 340 -8.39 -25.94 3.48
CA ARG A 340 -8.48 -25.95 2.01
C ARG A 340 -7.92 -24.67 1.39
N GLU A 341 -8.15 -23.51 1.99
CA GLU A 341 -7.58 -22.24 1.52
C GLU A 341 -6.04 -22.22 1.68
N GLN A 342 -5.51 -22.76 2.78
CA GLN A 342 -4.08 -22.78 3.05
C GLN A 342 -3.30 -23.88 2.31
N GLU A 343 -3.96 -24.95 1.90
CA GLU A 343 -3.33 -26.09 1.21
C GLU A 343 -2.51 -25.66 -0.02
N PRO A 344 -3.08 -24.97 -1.03
CA PRO A 344 -2.30 -24.53 -2.18
C PRO A 344 -1.19 -23.53 -1.82
N ILE A 345 -1.39 -22.72 -0.77
CA ILE A 345 -0.38 -21.78 -0.27
C ILE A 345 0.82 -22.57 0.30
N ARG A 346 0.57 -23.57 1.15
CA ARG A 346 1.62 -24.44 1.71
C ARG A 346 2.36 -25.20 0.61
N GLU A 347 1.64 -25.76 -0.35
CA GLU A 347 2.23 -26.51 -1.47
C GLU A 347 3.16 -25.63 -2.31
N LYS A 348 2.68 -24.46 -2.75
CA LYS A 348 3.49 -23.50 -3.52
C LYS A 348 4.72 -23.03 -2.75
N ALA A 349 4.59 -22.81 -1.44
CA ALA A 349 5.70 -22.39 -0.60
C ALA A 349 6.84 -23.43 -0.54
N GLN A 350 6.54 -24.73 -0.64
CA GLN A 350 7.57 -25.77 -0.61
C GLN A 350 8.61 -25.61 -1.72
N LYS A 351 8.19 -25.13 -2.90
CA LYS A 351 9.10 -24.82 -4.01
C LYS A 351 10.17 -23.82 -3.58
N TYR A 352 9.74 -22.71 -2.96
CA TYR A 352 10.61 -21.61 -2.56
C TYR A 352 11.45 -21.93 -1.33
N LEU A 353 10.89 -22.69 -0.37
CA LEU A 353 11.63 -23.16 0.81
C LEU A 353 12.79 -24.09 0.43
N LYS A 354 12.60 -24.95 -0.57
CA LYS A 354 13.62 -25.89 -1.06
C LYS A 354 14.64 -25.24 -2.01
N GLN A 355 14.33 -24.06 -2.55
CA GLN A 355 15.18 -23.37 -3.53
C GLN A 355 15.46 -21.91 -3.09
N PRO A 356 16.29 -21.68 -2.05
CA PRO A 356 16.61 -20.33 -1.59
C PRO A 356 17.21 -19.43 -2.68
N ASP A 357 17.97 -20.00 -3.61
CA ASP A 357 18.59 -19.25 -4.70
C ASP A 357 17.58 -18.72 -5.71
N LEU A 358 16.44 -19.40 -5.88
CA LEU A 358 15.34 -18.90 -6.71
C LEU A 358 14.79 -17.58 -6.14
N ILE A 359 14.57 -17.52 -4.83
CA ILE A 359 14.11 -16.28 -4.17
C ILE A 359 15.17 -15.18 -4.35
N ARG A 360 16.45 -15.50 -4.16
CA ARG A 360 17.54 -14.53 -4.33
C ARG A 360 17.58 -13.97 -5.76
N SER A 361 17.39 -14.81 -6.78
CA SER A 361 17.34 -14.38 -8.19
C SER A 361 16.16 -13.44 -8.43
N ILE A 362 14.95 -13.86 -8.05
CA ILE A 362 13.72 -13.07 -8.19
C ILE A 362 13.89 -11.68 -7.58
N ILE A 363 14.43 -11.61 -6.37
CA ILE A 363 14.63 -10.33 -5.68
C ILE A 363 15.75 -9.53 -6.31
N SER A 364 16.82 -10.16 -6.77
CA SER A 364 17.90 -9.44 -7.45
C SER A 364 17.41 -8.78 -8.73
N GLU A 365 16.64 -9.52 -9.54
CA GLU A 365 16.02 -9.01 -10.77
C GLU A 365 15.02 -7.90 -10.46
N GLY A 366 14.10 -8.11 -9.51
CA GLY A 366 13.11 -7.10 -9.16
C GLY A 366 13.72 -5.85 -8.52
N CYS A 367 14.80 -5.97 -7.73
CA CYS A 367 15.53 -4.81 -7.22
C CYS A 367 16.27 -4.06 -8.34
N ALA A 368 16.85 -4.76 -9.32
CA ALA A 368 17.46 -4.11 -10.48
C ALA A 368 16.42 -3.32 -11.29
N ALA A 369 15.30 -3.95 -11.63
CA ALA A 369 14.20 -3.29 -12.35
C ALA A 369 13.64 -2.09 -11.57
N ALA A 370 13.47 -2.22 -10.26
CA ALA A 370 13.04 -1.11 -9.41
C ALA A 370 14.05 0.05 -9.42
N ARG A 371 15.36 -0.24 -9.32
CA ARG A 371 16.41 0.77 -9.36
C ARG A 371 16.47 1.52 -10.68
N ASP A 372 16.28 0.83 -11.80
CA ASP A 372 16.28 1.47 -13.12
C ASP A 372 15.19 2.56 -13.18
N VAL A 373 13.96 2.24 -12.76
CA VAL A 373 12.85 3.19 -12.71
C VAL A 373 13.14 4.36 -11.77
N VAL A 374 13.67 4.08 -10.57
CA VAL A 374 13.94 5.14 -9.59
C VAL A 374 15.10 6.03 -10.04
N ASN A 375 16.11 5.49 -10.72
CA ASN A 375 17.23 6.27 -11.23
C ASN A 375 16.76 7.31 -12.26
N GLU A 376 15.85 6.95 -13.17
CA GLU A 376 15.24 7.91 -14.10
C GLU A 376 14.56 9.07 -13.36
N THR A 377 13.78 8.76 -12.31
CA THR A 377 13.14 9.77 -11.47
C THR A 377 14.18 10.65 -10.76
N LEU A 378 15.21 10.05 -10.17
CA LEU A 378 16.24 10.78 -9.43
C LEU A 378 17.10 11.68 -10.33
N GLU A 379 17.38 11.27 -11.58
CA GLU A 379 18.07 12.15 -12.52
C GLU A 379 17.31 13.45 -12.76
N GLU A 380 15.98 13.38 -12.92
CA GLU A 380 15.14 14.57 -13.05
C GLU A 380 15.08 15.38 -11.76
N VAL A 381 14.97 14.73 -10.60
CA VAL A 381 14.99 15.38 -9.29
C VAL A 381 16.31 16.13 -9.07
N ARG A 382 17.46 15.47 -9.25
CA ARG A 382 18.81 16.06 -9.09
C ARG A 382 19.00 17.24 -10.03
N ARG A 383 18.55 17.13 -11.27
CA ARG A 383 18.61 18.22 -12.26
C ARG A 383 17.77 19.41 -11.83
N ALA A 384 16.54 19.17 -11.37
CA ALA A 384 15.64 20.23 -10.93
C ALA A 384 16.12 20.94 -9.65
N MET A 385 16.78 20.20 -8.76
CA MET A 385 17.39 20.75 -7.55
C MET A 385 18.78 21.38 -7.79
N GLY A 386 19.33 21.27 -9.01
CA GLY A 386 20.61 21.88 -9.37
C GLY A 386 21.83 21.17 -8.76
N ILE A 387 21.70 19.91 -8.36
CA ILE A 387 22.77 19.10 -7.73
C ILE A 387 23.38 18.07 -8.71
N THR A 388 23.28 18.35 -10.00
CA THR A 388 23.98 17.56 -11.02
C THR A 388 25.41 18.08 -11.15
N HIS A 389 26.37 17.32 -10.62
CA HIS A 389 27.78 17.61 -10.78
C HIS A 389 28.27 16.86 -12.03
N ARG A 390 28.58 17.60 -13.10
CA ARG A 390 29.25 17.06 -14.28
C ARG A 390 30.76 17.17 -14.14
#